data_AF-A0AA44KQF9-F1
#
_entry.id   AF-A0AA44KQF9-F1
#
_cell.length_a   1.000
_cell.length_b   1.000
_cell.length_c   1.000
_cell.angle_alpha   90.00
_cell.angle_beta   90.00
_cell.angle_gamma   90.00
#
_symmetry.space_group_name_H-M   'P 1'
#
loop_
_entity.id
_entity.type
_entity.pdbx_description
1 polymer ?
#
loop_
_entity_poly.entity_id
_entity_poly.type
_entity_poly.pdbx_seq_one_letter_code
_entity_poly.pdbx_strand_id
1 'polypeptide(L)'
;MKINKKYEPIILTILTGLCTSGFISFVLVSINIGYNPTFLIHWPQMWGEAFISSIPCAYYFPRIIRKFMNLFTFVEKEKSFERVIKD
;
A
#
# COMPACT_ATOMS: atom_id res chain seq x y z
N MET A 1 -11.79 -14.48 -22.26
CA MET A 1 -12.53 -13.29 -21.78
C MET A 1 -11.87 -12.05 -22.38
N LYS A 2 -12.61 -11.12 -22.99
CA LYS A 2 -12.05 -9.87 -23.56
C LYS A 2 -12.40 -8.72 -22.62
N ILE A 3 -11.40 -8.12 -21.97
CA ILE A 3 -11.56 -6.96 -21.08
C ILE A 3 -11.03 -5.73 -21.83
N ASN A 4 -11.69 -4.59 -21.67
CA ASN A 4 -11.24 -3.33 -22.26
C ASN A 4 -9.91 -2.88 -21.62
N LYS A 5 -8.91 -2.58 -22.44
CA LYS A 5 -7.55 -2.16 -22.02
C LYS A 5 -7.55 -0.96 -21.05
N LYS A 6 -8.59 -0.12 -21.08
CA LYS A 6 -8.77 1.00 -20.14
C LYS A 6 -8.75 0.56 -18.66
N TYR A 7 -9.26 -0.63 -18.35
CA TYR A 7 -9.36 -1.14 -16.98
C TYR A 7 -8.15 -1.96 -16.53
N GLU A 8 -7.27 -2.32 -17.47
CA GLU A 8 -6.05 -3.10 -17.21
C GLU A 8 -5.24 -2.58 -16.01
N PRO A 9 -4.86 -1.28 -15.94
CA PRO A 9 -4.04 -0.79 -14.82
C PRO A 9 -4.78 -0.82 -13.47
N ILE A 10 -6.09 -0.58 -13.48
CA ILE A 10 -6.92 -0.59 -12.26
C ILE A 10 -7.02 -2.01 -11.73
N ILE A 11 -7.34 -2.97 -12.61
CA ILE A 11 -7.46 -4.38 -12.25
C ILE A 11 -6.11 -4.92 -11.75
N LEU A 12 -5.01 -4.60 -12.44
CA LEU A 12 -3.67 -4.99 -12.01
C LEU A 12 -3.33 -4.43 -10.63
N THR A 13 -3.62 -3.15 -10.38
CA THR A 13 -3.34 -2.51 -9.08
C THR A 13 -4.16 -3.16 -7.96
N ILE A 14 -5.46 -3.36 -8.18
CA ILE A 14 -6.35 -3.99 -7.19
C ILE A 14 -5.90 -5.42 -6.92
N LEU A 15 -5.67 -6.21 -7.97
CA LEU A 15 -5.27 -7.61 -7.83
C LEU A 15 -3.90 -7.75 -7.17
N THR A 16 -2.94 -6.91 -7.54
CA THR A 16 -1.60 -6.90 -6.92
C THR A 16 -1.70 -6.54 -5.44
N GLY A 17 -2.49 -5.52 -5.08
CA GLY A 17 -2.72 -5.15 -3.67
C GLY A 17 -3.43 -6.24 -2.88
N LEU A 18 -4.42 -6.91 -3.47
CA LEU A 18 -5.15 -8.01 -2.85
C LEU A 18 -4.23 -9.22 -2.61
N CYS A 19 -3.46 -9.64 -3.63
CA CYS A 19 -2.54 -10.76 -3.52
C CYS A 19 -1.41 -10.49 -2.52
N THR A 20 -0.79 -9.32 -2.58
CA THR A 20 0.31 -8.96 -1.67
C THR A 20 -0.16 -8.85 -0.22
N SER A 21 -1.31 -8.22 0.04
CA SER A 21 -1.87 -8.13 1.40
C SER A 21 -2.26 -9.50 1.96
N GLY A 22 -2.89 -10.36 1.16
CA GLY A 22 -3.24 -11.72 1.54
C GLY A 22 -2.00 -12.57 1.83
N PHE A 23 -0.97 -12.48 0.98
CA PHE A 23 0.28 -13.21 1.16
C PHE A 23 1.04 -12.80 2.42
N ILE A 24 1.21 -11.49 2.64
CA ILE A 24 1.88 -10.98 3.86
C ILE A 24 1.12 -11.43 5.10
N SER A 25 -0.21 -11.29 5.11
CA SER A 25 -1.05 -11.74 6.22
C SER A 25 -0.92 -13.25 6.45
N PHE A 26 -0.92 -14.06 5.40
CA PHE A 26 -0.74 -15.50 5.50
C PHE A 26 0.58 -15.88 6.18
N VAL A 27 1.69 -15.28 5.74
CA VAL A 27 3.02 -15.52 6.34
C VAL A 27 3.04 -15.05 7.80
N LEU A 28 2.40 -13.93 8.11
CA LEU A 28 2.37 -13.41 9.48
C LEU A 28 1.60 -14.35 10.41
N VAL A 29 0.41 -14.79 10.00
CA VAL A 29 -0.41 -15.71 10.81
C VAL A 29 0.24 -17.08 10.90
N SER A 30 0.92 -17.56 9.84
CA SER A 30 1.57 -18.86 9.86
C SER A 30 2.74 -18.90 10.84
N ILE A 31 3.51 -17.81 10.95
CA ILE A 31 4.60 -17.68 11.92
C ILE A 31 4.05 -17.53 13.35
N ASN A 32 2.99 -16.74 13.54
CA ASN A 32 2.50 -16.40 14.90
C ASN A 32 1.61 -17.49 15.53
N ILE A 33 0.74 -18.13 14.73
CA ILE A 33 -0.25 -19.10 15.23
C ILE A 33 0.18 -20.55 14.93
N GLY A 34 1.03 -20.74 13.91
CA GLY A 34 1.37 -22.08 13.41
C GLY A 34 0.22 -22.73 12.64
N TYR A 35 0.46 -23.96 12.16
CA TYR A 35 -0.49 -24.73 11.37
C TYR A 35 -1.42 -25.58 12.26
N ASN A 36 -2.36 -24.92 12.94
CA ASN A 36 -3.44 -25.57 13.67
C ASN A 36 -4.62 -25.89 12.72
N PRO A 37 -5.46 -26.93 12.95
CA PRO A 37 -6.71 -27.14 12.21
C PRO A 37 -7.62 -25.91 12.09
N THR A 38 -7.55 -24.94 13.01
CA THR A 38 -8.33 -23.69 12.93
C THR A 38 -7.65 -22.58 12.11
N PHE A 39 -6.39 -22.77 11.69
CA PHE A 39 -5.59 -21.76 10.99
C PHE A 39 -6.25 -21.25 9.70
N LEU A 40 -6.70 -22.16 8.84
CA LEU A 40 -7.32 -21.81 7.55
C LEU A 40 -8.69 -21.14 7.71
N ILE A 41 -9.31 -21.24 8.88
CA ILE A 41 -10.58 -20.57 9.20
C ILE A 41 -10.29 -19.17 9.76
N HIS A 42 -9.37 -19.06 10.71
CA HIS A 42 -9.07 -17.79 11.36
C HIS A 42 -8.27 -16.83 10.48
N TRP A 43 -7.35 -17.33 9.64
CA TRP A 43 -6.55 -16.48 8.76
C TRP A 43 -7.42 -15.58 7.86
N PRO A 44 -8.34 -16.10 7.03
CA PRO A 44 -9.14 -15.25 6.14
C PRO A 44 -10.13 -14.35 6.91
N GLN A 45 -10.59 -14.76 8.10
CA GLN A 45 -11.42 -13.92 8.98
C GLN A 45 -10.64 -12.70 9.46
N MET A 46 -9.48 -12.92 10.10
CA MET A 46 -8.64 -11.83 10.60
C MET A 46 -8.12 -10.94 9.46
N TRP A 47 -7.72 -11.55 8.34
CA TRP A 47 -7.31 -10.80 7.15
C TRP A 47 -8.45 -9.95 6.59
N GLY A 48 -9.66 -10.49 6.49
CA GLY A 48 -10.83 -9.78 5.97
C GLY A 48 -11.24 -8.60 6.85
N GLU A 49 -11.25 -8.78 8.17
CA GLU A 49 -11.50 -7.69 9.13
C GLU A 49 -10.46 -6.57 9.01
N ALA A 50 -9.17 -6.94 8.96
CA ALA A 50 -8.09 -5.97 8.77
C ALA A 50 -8.21 -5.26 7.42
N PHE A 51 -8.51 -5.99 6.34
CA PHE A 51 -8.66 -5.44 5.00
C PHE A 51 -9.79 -4.43 4.93
N ILE A 52 -10.97 -4.74 5.49
CA ILE A 52 -12.11 -3.81 5.55
C ILE A 52 -11.74 -2.58 6.38
N SER A 53 -11.06 -2.76 7.51
CA SER A 53 -10.61 -1.64 8.35
C SER A 53 -9.58 -0.73 7.65
N SER A 54 -8.82 -1.26 6.68
CA SER A 54 -7.84 -0.50 5.92
C SER A 54 -8.47 0.50 4.93
N ILE A 55 -9.70 0.26 4.46
CA ILE A 55 -10.41 1.12 3.50
C ILE A 55 -10.62 2.54 4.03
N PRO A 56 -11.22 2.76 5.23
CA PRO A 56 -11.33 4.10 5.80
C PRO A 56 -9.94 4.71 6.05
N CYS A 57 -8.97 3.92 6.52
CA CYS A 57 -7.60 4.41 6.69
C CYS A 57 -7.01 4.93 5.38
N ALA A 58 -7.11 4.19 4.28
CA ALA A 58 -6.62 4.60 2.97
C ALA A 58 -7.28 5.89 2.45
N TYR A 59 -8.53 6.14 2.84
CA TYR A 59 -9.24 7.38 2.49
C TYR A 59 -8.80 8.58 3.36
N TYR A 60 -8.72 8.40 4.68
CA TYR A 60 -8.44 9.50 5.62
C TYR A 60 -6.95 9.82 5.77
N PHE A 61 -6.08 8.82 5.75
CA PHE A 61 -4.65 8.99 5.99
C PHE A 61 -3.98 9.96 5.02
N PRO A 62 -4.21 9.91 3.69
CA PRO A 62 -3.59 10.86 2.78
C PRO A 62 -3.95 12.32 3.11
N ARG A 63 -5.18 12.57 3.58
CA ARG A 63 -5.61 13.92 3.99
C ARG A 63 -4.91 14.37 5.27
N ILE A 64 -4.76 13.46 6.24
CA ILE A 64 -4.07 13.73 7.50
C ILE A 64 -2.57 13.94 7.24
N ILE A 65 -1.93 13.01 6.53
CA ILE A 65 -0.51 13.08 6.17
C ILE A 65 -0.22 14.35 5.41
N ARG A 66 -1.04 14.76 4.43
CA ARG A 66 -0.83 16.06 3.74
C ARG A 66 -0.82 17.26 4.69
N LYS A 67 -1.68 17.27 5.72
CA LYS A 67 -1.64 18.33 6.75
C LYS A 67 -0.34 18.31 7.55
N PHE A 68 0.14 17.11 7.92
CA PHE A 68 1.43 16.97 8.60
C PHE A 68 2.61 17.34 7.71
N MET A 69 2.58 16.99 6.42
CA MET A 69 3.65 17.29 5.47
C MET A 69 3.82 18.80 5.23
N ASN A 70 2.76 19.59 5.34
CA ASN A 70 2.84 21.05 5.28
C ASN A 70 3.64 21.69 6.43
N LEU A 71 3.95 20.93 7.49
CA LEU A 71 4.85 21.36 8.56
C LEU A 71 6.32 21.39 8.11
N PHE A 72 6.69 20.55 7.15
CA PHE A 72 8.05 20.42 6.68
C PHE A 72 8.24 21.26 5.41
N THR A 73 9.12 22.26 5.47
CA THR A 73 9.58 22.98 4.28
C THR A 73 10.66 22.16 3.61
N PHE A 74 10.33 21.51 2.50
CA PHE A 74 11.33 20.86 1.65
C PHE A 74 12.13 21.94 0.93
N VAL A 75 13.31 22.27 1.46
CA VAL A 75 14.27 23.15 0.77
C VAL A 75 15.09 22.27 -0.17
N GLU A 76 14.76 22.29 -1.45
CA GLU A 76 15.58 21.68 -2.48
C GLU A 76 16.78 22.60 -2.72
N LYS A 77 17.99 22.11 -2.42
CA LYS A 77 19.22 22.90 -2.56
C LYS A 77 19.45 23.18 -4.06
N GLU A 78 19.31 24.43 -4.48
CA GLU A 78 19.47 24.84 -5.88
C GLU A 78 20.86 24.41 -6.40
N LYS A 79 20.90 23.65 -7.50
CA LYS A 79 22.13 23.31 -8.22
C LYS A 79 22.62 24.54 -8.99
N SER A 80 23.11 25.55 -8.27
CA SER A 80 23.58 26.82 -8.84
C SER A 80 24.98 26.77 -9.48
N PHE A 81 25.67 25.61 -9.49
CA PHE A 81 27.07 25.54 -9.90
C PHE A 81 27.34 25.07 -11.35
N GLU A 82 26.34 24.57 -12.10
CA GLU A 82 26.59 24.07 -13.47
C GLU A 82 26.50 25.13 -14.58
N ARG A 83 25.99 26.34 -14.29
CA ARG A 83 25.91 27.42 -15.30
C ARG A 83 27.19 28.26 -15.41
N VAL A 84 28.08 28.22 -14.43
CA VAL A 84 29.30 29.08 -14.42
C VAL A 84 30.48 28.46 -15.19
N ILE A 85 30.42 27.17 -15.54
CA ILE A 85 31.54 26.48 -16.22
C ILE A 85 31.34 26.43 -17.75
N LYS A 86 30.23 26.95 -18.27
CA LYS A 86 29.88 26.84 -19.70
C LYS A 86 29.84 28.16 -20.46
N ASP A 87 30.17 29.28 -19.81
CA ASP A 87 30.37 30.60 -20.41
C ASP A 87 31.86 31.00 -20.33
#